data_AF-A0A210QNN7-F1
#
_entry.id   AF-A0A210QNN7-F1
#
_cell.length_a   1.000
_cell.length_b   1.000
_cell.length_c   1.000
_cell.angle_alpha   90.00
_cell.angle_beta   90.00
_cell.angle_gamma   90.00
#
_symmetry.space_group_name_H-M   'P 1'
#
loop_
_entity.id
_entity.type
_entity.pdbx_description
1 polymer ?
#
loop_
_entity_poly.entity_id
_entity_poly.type
_entity_poly.pdbx_seq_one_letter_code
_entity_poly.pdbx_strand_id
1 'polypeptide(L)'
;MAETLRRTKMESMSPAILEELETEKLNQAFLCSVQEGDPLPLIKEELKYLIQSRRLADGKEELNVNFHPPQRPKLEPEDKIKRKKRREQNKNAAQRFRNKRKMKKENGKNELDFLSCRKSELCAQVEDLERQVQMYRRHIGNSFEQDGLHIQTFPPN
;
A
#
# COMPACT_ATOMS: atom_id res chain seq x y z
N MET A 1 -43.24 11.21 -8.70
CA MET A 1 -43.90 12.32 -9.43
C MET A 1 -42.91 13.21 -10.19
N ALA A 2 -41.71 13.53 -9.67
CA ALA A 2 -40.74 14.35 -10.40
C ALA A 2 -40.14 13.65 -11.64
N GLU A 3 -39.88 12.34 -11.59
CA GLU A 3 -39.30 11.58 -12.70
C GLU A 3 -40.29 11.34 -13.85
N THR A 4 -41.56 11.09 -13.52
CA THR A 4 -42.64 10.99 -14.52
C THR A 4 -42.86 12.31 -15.26
N LEU A 5 -42.67 13.44 -14.57
CA LEU A 5 -42.75 14.79 -15.16
C LEU A 5 -41.54 15.14 -16.03
N ARG A 6 -40.34 14.63 -15.69
CA ARG A 6 -39.14 14.75 -16.54
C ARG A 6 -39.28 13.91 -17.81
N ARG A 7 -39.87 12.73 -17.69
CA ARG A 7 -40.09 11.78 -18.80
C ARG A 7 -41.05 12.33 -19.86
N THR A 8 -42.20 12.86 -19.45
CA THR A 8 -43.15 13.49 -20.37
C THR A 8 -42.59 14.75 -21.01
N LYS A 9 -41.70 15.47 -20.33
CA LYS A 9 -41.03 16.67 -20.85
C LYS A 9 -39.95 16.35 -21.89
N MET A 10 -39.27 15.21 -21.77
CA MET A 10 -38.29 14.73 -22.76
C MET A 10 -38.97 14.18 -24.02
N GLU A 11 -40.11 13.49 -23.88
CA GLU A 11 -40.90 12.97 -25.00
C GLU A 11 -41.59 14.08 -25.82
N SER A 12 -41.76 15.28 -25.25
CA SER A 12 -42.31 16.47 -25.92
C SER A 12 -41.23 17.45 -26.42
N MET A 13 -39.95 17.12 -26.31
CA MET A 13 -38.86 18.01 -26.72
C MET A 13 -38.60 17.90 -28.22
N SER A 14 -38.45 19.07 -28.87
CA SER A 14 -38.00 19.14 -30.26
C SER A 14 -36.67 18.40 -30.43
N PRO A 15 -36.45 17.67 -31.55
CA PRO A 15 -35.19 16.98 -31.84
C PRO A 15 -33.94 17.86 -31.65
N ALA A 16 -34.05 19.16 -31.97
CA ALA A 16 -32.96 20.12 -31.80
C ALA A 16 -32.55 20.33 -30.32
N ILE A 17 -33.49 20.23 -29.39
CA ILE A 17 -33.23 20.41 -27.95
C ILE A 17 -32.54 19.17 -27.37
N LEU A 18 -32.82 17.99 -27.93
CA LEU A 18 -32.16 16.74 -27.54
C LEU A 18 -30.68 16.76 -27.95
N GLU A 19 -30.39 17.27 -29.15
CA GLU A 19 -29.04 17.45 -29.70
C GLU A 19 -28.23 18.49 -28.90
N GLU A 20 -28.86 19.57 -28.44
CA GLU A 20 -28.25 20.55 -27.53
C GLU A 20 -27.87 19.95 -26.16
N LEU A 21 -28.68 19.06 -25.60
CA LEU A 21 -28.40 18.39 -24.32
C LEU A 21 -27.28 17.34 -24.43
N GLU A 22 -27.13 16.71 -25.59
CA GLU A 22 -26.06 15.75 -25.88
C GLU A 22 -24.71 16.45 -26.07
N THR A 23 -24.71 17.57 -26.79
CA THR A 23 -23.55 18.43 -26.93
C THR A 23 -23.12 19.07 -25.60
N GLU A 24 -24.07 19.42 -24.73
CA GLU A 24 -23.76 19.91 -23.38
C GLU A 24 -23.03 18.86 -22.52
N LYS A 25 -23.46 17.59 -22.57
CA LYS A 25 -22.79 16.50 -21.82
C LYS A 25 -21.37 16.23 -22.33
N LEU A 26 -21.16 16.28 -23.64
CA LEU A 26 -19.84 16.13 -24.23
C LEU A 26 -18.91 17.28 -23.81
N ASN A 27 -19.43 18.51 -23.80
CA ASN A 27 -18.69 19.68 -23.32
C ASN A 27 -18.32 19.58 -21.84
N GLN A 28 -19.22 19.06 -21.00
CA GLN A 28 -18.94 18.79 -19.59
C GLN A 28 -17.84 17.74 -19.42
N ALA A 29 -17.90 16.63 -20.17
CA ALA A 29 -16.87 15.60 -20.15
C ALA A 29 -15.49 16.14 -20.57
N PHE A 30 -15.46 17.02 -21.58
CA PHE A 30 -14.24 17.71 -22.01
C PHE A 30 -13.67 18.59 -20.90
N LEU A 31 -14.49 19.42 -20.25
CA LEU A 31 -14.06 20.28 -19.15
C LEU A 31 -13.51 19.47 -17.97
N CYS A 32 -14.19 18.40 -17.56
CA CYS A 32 -13.71 17.51 -16.49
C CYS A 32 -12.36 16.88 -16.86
N SER A 33 -12.20 16.42 -18.10
CA SER A 33 -10.96 15.82 -18.57
C SER A 33 -9.78 16.80 -18.53
N VAL A 34 -10.00 18.04 -18.97
CA VAL A 34 -8.99 19.10 -18.93
C VAL A 34 -8.64 19.49 -17.49
N GLN A 35 -9.62 19.58 -16.60
CA GLN A 35 -9.41 19.95 -15.19
C GLN A 35 -8.69 18.86 -14.39
N GLU A 36 -9.06 17.60 -14.60
CA GLU A 36 -8.52 16.47 -13.83
C GLU A 36 -7.26 15.86 -14.47
N GLY A 37 -6.98 16.19 -15.74
CA GLY A 37 -5.88 15.61 -16.51
C GLY A 37 -6.09 14.13 -16.86
N ASP A 38 -7.33 13.63 -16.72
CA ASP A 38 -7.71 12.25 -17.01
C ASP A 38 -8.56 12.21 -18.30
N PRO A 39 -8.19 11.46 -19.35
CA PRO A 39 -9.00 11.32 -20.56
C PRO A 39 -10.26 10.45 -20.37
N LEU A 40 -10.39 9.78 -19.23
CA LEU A 40 -11.47 8.81 -18.99
C LEU A 40 -12.91 9.36 -19.17
N PRO A 41 -13.25 10.61 -18.78
CA PRO A 41 -14.58 11.17 -19.04
C PRO A 41 -14.94 11.22 -20.53
N LEU A 42 -13.99 11.58 -21.39
CA LEU A 42 -14.19 11.64 -22.84
C LEU A 42 -14.35 10.25 -23.45
N ILE A 43 -13.49 9.31 -23.04
CA ILE A 43 -13.54 7.90 -23.50
C ILE A 43 -14.89 7.27 -23.16
N LYS A 44 -15.48 7.60 -22.00
CA LYS A 44 -16.82 7.10 -21.61
C LYS A 44 -17.92 7.58 -22.54
N GLU A 45 -17.93 8.86 -22.92
CA GLU A 45 -18.94 9.36 -23.84
C GLU A 45 -18.73 8.78 -25.26
N GLU A 46 -17.49 8.67 -25.74
CA GLU A 46 -17.18 8.02 -27.02
C GLU A 46 -17.70 6.58 -27.07
N LEU A 47 -17.39 5.77 -26.05
CA LEU A 47 -17.86 4.40 -25.95
C LEU A 47 -19.39 4.31 -25.94
N LYS A 48 -20.06 5.22 -25.24
CA LYS A 48 -21.52 5.28 -25.18
C LYS A 48 -22.13 5.57 -26.55
N TYR A 49 -21.62 6.56 -27.29
CA TYR A 49 -22.06 6.84 -28.65
C TYR A 49 -21.81 5.66 -29.60
N LEU A 50 -20.66 5.00 -29.48
CA LEU A 50 -20.33 3.83 -30.31
C LEU A 50 -21.31 2.68 -30.04
N ILE A 51 -21.61 2.41 -28.78
CA ILE A 51 -22.58 1.37 -28.40
C ILE A 51 -23.97 1.72 -28.93
N GLN A 52 -24.40 2.97 -28.77
CA GLN A 52 -25.73 3.41 -29.18
C GLN A 52 -25.90 3.37 -30.71
N SER A 53 -24.95 3.94 -31.44
CA SER A 53 -24.95 3.95 -32.92
C SER A 53 -24.98 2.54 -33.49
N ARG A 54 -24.18 1.62 -32.93
CA ARG A 54 -24.19 0.21 -33.35
C ARG A 54 -25.53 -0.47 -33.07
N ARG A 55 -26.17 -0.18 -31.93
CA ARG A 55 -27.50 -0.73 -31.61
C ARG A 55 -28.57 -0.24 -32.58
N LEU A 56 -28.58 1.05 -32.88
CA LEU A 56 -29.53 1.64 -33.82
C LEU A 56 -29.33 1.08 -35.24
N ALA A 57 -28.06 0.90 -35.67
CA ALA A 57 -27.74 0.26 -36.95
C ALA A 57 -28.23 -1.20 -37.02
N ASP A 58 -28.20 -1.91 -35.90
CA ASP A 58 -28.79 -3.26 -35.76
C ASP A 58 -30.33 -3.26 -35.66
N GLY A 59 -30.98 -2.09 -35.73
CA GLY A 59 -32.44 -1.93 -35.57
C GLY A 59 -32.94 -2.11 -34.13
N LYS A 60 -32.05 -2.07 -33.14
CA LYS A 60 -32.41 -2.17 -31.71
C LYS A 60 -32.74 -0.78 -31.17
N GLU A 61 -33.65 -0.75 -30.20
CA GLU A 61 -33.94 0.47 -29.45
C GLU A 61 -32.73 0.96 -28.64
N GLU A 62 -32.80 2.26 -28.35
CA GLU A 62 -31.88 2.98 -27.48
C GLU A 62 -31.63 2.26 -26.16
N LEU A 63 -30.37 2.28 -25.70
CA LEU A 63 -30.00 1.61 -24.45
C LEU A 63 -30.58 2.38 -23.24
N ASN A 64 -31.62 1.82 -22.63
CA ASN A 64 -32.23 2.36 -21.42
C ASN A 64 -31.74 1.58 -20.18
N VAL A 65 -30.90 2.21 -19.34
CA VAL A 65 -30.35 1.58 -18.13
C VAL A 65 -31.22 1.94 -16.92
N ASN A 66 -32.05 0.99 -16.47
CA ASN A 66 -32.83 1.13 -15.26
C ASN A 66 -32.00 0.71 -14.04
N PHE A 67 -31.61 1.67 -13.21
CA PHE A 67 -30.95 1.40 -11.95
C PHE A 67 -31.98 1.07 -10.87
N HIS A 68 -32.18 -0.21 -10.61
CA HIS A 68 -32.98 -0.64 -9.46
C HIS A 68 -32.10 -0.71 -8.20
N PRO A 69 -32.58 -0.22 -7.05
CA PRO A 69 -31.87 -0.39 -5.80
C PRO A 69 -31.70 -1.89 -5.52
N PRO A 70 -30.51 -2.32 -5.06
CA PRO A 70 -30.25 -3.74 -4.83
C PRO A 70 -31.21 -4.26 -3.77
N GLN A 71 -32.03 -5.25 -4.14
CA GLN A 71 -32.91 -5.93 -3.20
C GLN A 71 -32.03 -6.67 -2.18
N ARG A 72 -32.20 -6.37 -0.89
CA ARG A 72 -31.50 -7.08 0.18
C ARG A 72 -32.23 -8.41 0.41
N PRO A 73 -31.65 -9.56 0.03
CA PRO A 73 -32.27 -10.84 0.32
C PRO A 73 -32.41 -11.02 1.84
N LYS A 74 -33.57 -11.51 2.28
CA LYS A 74 -33.78 -11.88 3.69
C LYS A 74 -32.84 -13.04 3.99
N LEU A 75 -31.97 -12.90 4.99
CA LEU A 75 -31.08 -14.00 5.40
C LEU A 75 -31.92 -15.10 6.05
N GLU A 76 -31.84 -16.30 5.46
CA GLU A 76 -32.34 -17.53 6.05
C GLU A 76 -31.66 -17.79 7.42
N PRO A 77 -32.33 -18.50 8.34
CA PRO A 77 -31.78 -18.76 9.67
C PRO A 77 -30.42 -19.48 9.62
N GLU A 78 -30.20 -20.35 8.63
CA GLU A 78 -28.91 -21.02 8.41
C GLU A 78 -27.78 -20.03 8.07
N ASP A 79 -28.06 -19.03 7.24
CA ASP A 79 -27.07 -18.02 6.84
C ASP A 79 -26.67 -17.14 8.02
N LYS A 80 -27.60 -16.88 8.94
CA LYS A 80 -27.31 -16.16 10.19
C LYS A 80 -26.33 -16.95 11.06
N ILE A 81 -26.50 -18.27 11.16
CA ILE A 81 -25.61 -19.16 11.92
C ILE A 81 -24.21 -19.21 11.27
N LYS A 82 -24.14 -19.45 9.96
CA LYS A 82 -22.87 -19.45 9.20
C LYS A 82 -22.13 -18.12 9.37
N ARG A 83 -22.85 -16.99 9.29
CA ARG A 83 -22.28 -15.66 9.49
C ARG A 83 -21.78 -15.44 10.92
N LYS A 84 -22.48 -15.94 11.94
CA LYS A 84 -22.02 -15.89 13.34
C LYS A 84 -20.74 -16.70 13.54
N LYS A 85 -20.69 -17.94 13.01
CA LYS A 85 -19.51 -18.80 13.06
C LYS A 85 -18.31 -18.15 12.37
N ARG A 86 -18.51 -17.58 11.17
CA ARG A 86 -17.45 -16.88 10.43
C ARG A 86 -16.92 -15.66 11.19
N ARG A 87 -17.78 -14.89 11.85
CA ARG A 87 -17.35 -13.75 12.70
C ARG A 87 -16.48 -14.22 13.85
N GLU A 88 -16.89 -15.27 14.55
CA GLU A 88 -16.12 -15.79 15.70
C GLU A 88 -14.76 -16.34 15.26
N GLN A 89 -14.73 -17.08 14.15
CA GLN A 89 -13.48 -17.56 13.55
C GLN A 89 -12.56 -16.41 13.15
N ASN A 90 -13.09 -15.36 12.51
CA ASN A 90 -12.31 -14.20 12.12
C ASN A 90 -11.78 -13.43 13.33
N LYS A 91 -12.60 -13.27 14.39
CA LYS A 91 -12.19 -12.67 15.66
C LYS A 91 -11.01 -13.43 16.27
N ASN A 92 -11.10 -14.75 16.34
CA ASN A 92 -10.03 -15.60 16.87
C ASN A 92 -8.76 -15.55 16.00
N ALA A 93 -8.92 -15.57 14.68
CA ALA A 93 -7.80 -15.43 13.74
C ALA A 93 -7.11 -14.07 13.88
N ALA A 94 -7.88 -12.98 13.99
CA ALA A 94 -7.35 -11.63 14.16
C ALA A 94 -6.58 -11.49 15.49
N GLN A 95 -7.12 -12.05 16.57
CA GLN A 95 -6.43 -12.06 17.86
C GLN A 95 -5.12 -12.84 17.80
N ARG A 96 -5.14 -14.04 17.19
CA ARG A 96 -3.93 -14.85 16.97
C ARG A 96 -2.89 -14.12 16.14
N PHE A 97 -3.30 -13.46 15.06
CA PHE A 97 -2.42 -12.68 14.20
C PHE A 97 -1.77 -11.53 14.96
N ARG A 98 -2.56 -10.76 15.72
CA ARG A 98 -2.07 -9.66 16.56
C ARG A 98 -1.09 -10.15 17.62
N ASN A 99 -1.41 -11.24 18.32
CA ASN A 99 -0.53 -11.84 19.31
C ASN A 99 0.78 -12.33 18.67
N LYS A 100 0.71 -13.04 17.53
CA LYS A 100 1.91 -13.50 16.81
C LYS A 100 2.80 -12.33 16.38
N ARG A 101 2.20 -11.23 15.91
CA ARG A 101 2.94 -10.01 15.55
C ARG A 101 3.61 -9.38 16.76
N LYS A 102 2.92 -9.31 17.91
CA LYS A 102 3.47 -8.80 19.16
C LYS A 102 4.66 -9.65 19.62
N MET A 103 4.49 -10.97 19.70
CA MET A 103 5.57 -11.89 20.11
C MET A 103 6.78 -11.80 19.19
N LYS A 104 6.58 -11.72 17.87
CA LYS A 104 7.71 -11.56 16.93
C LYS A 104 8.49 -10.26 17.18
N LYS A 105 7.78 -9.16 17.46
CA LYS A 105 8.42 -7.87 17.79
C LYS A 105 9.16 -7.93 19.12
N GLU A 106 8.56 -8.57 20.13
CA GLU A 106 9.13 -8.72 21.46
C GLU A 106 10.38 -9.61 21.44
N ASN A 107 10.33 -10.76 20.78
CA ASN A 107 11.49 -11.62 20.59
C ASN A 107 12.62 -10.90 19.86
N GLY A 108 12.31 -10.15 18.79
CA GLY A 108 13.33 -9.37 18.08
C GLY A 108 13.96 -8.28 18.95
N LYS A 109 13.19 -7.64 19.82
CA LYS A 109 13.72 -6.67 20.78
C LYS A 109 14.65 -7.35 21.80
N ASN A 110 14.20 -8.46 22.39
CA ASN A 110 14.98 -9.20 23.38
C ASN A 110 16.31 -9.70 22.80
N GLU A 111 16.29 -10.15 21.53
CA GLU A 111 17.51 -10.55 20.83
C GLU A 111 18.45 -9.37 20.57
N LEU A 112 17.93 -8.21 20.16
CA LEU A 112 18.73 -7.00 20.01
C LEU A 112 19.37 -6.57 21.34
N ASP A 113 18.59 -6.60 22.42
CA ASP A 113 19.07 -6.24 23.76
C ASP A 113 20.18 -7.22 24.20
N PHE A 114 19.97 -8.53 24.01
CA PHE A 114 20.97 -9.56 24.30
C PHE A 114 22.26 -9.37 23.49
N LEU A 115 22.16 -9.19 22.18
CA LEU A 115 23.31 -8.97 21.30
C LEU A 115 24.05 -7.67 21.64
N SER A 116 23.32 -6.62 22.03
CA SER A 116 23.91 -5.35 22.47
C SER A 116 24.73 -5.52 23.75
N CYS A 117 24.18 -6.22 24.75
CA CYS A 117 24.90 -6.55 25.97
C CYS A 117 26.15 -7.38 25.66
N ARG A 118 26.01 -8.43 24.83
CA ARG A 118 27.14 -9.28 24.47
C ARG A 118 28.23 -8.54 23.69
N LYS A 119 27.85 -7.64 22.79
CA LYS A 119 28.78 -6.77 22.08
C LYS A 119 29.55 -5.89 23.06
N SER A 120 28.85 -5.27 24.01
CA SER A 120 29.47 -4.43 25.04
C SER A 120 30.51 -5.21 25.87
N GLU A 121 30.18 -6.44 26.28
CA GLU A 121 31.12 -7.32 27.00
C GLU A 121 32.37 -7.64 26.16
N LEU A 122 32.18 -7.98 24.89
CA LEU A 122 33.30 -8.31 24.00
C LEU A 122 34.18 -7.10 23.72
N CYS A 123 33.60 -5.92 23.53
CA CYS A 123 34.37 -4.68 23.37
C CYS A 123 35.23 -4.40 24.60
N ALA A 124 34.68 -4.56 25.81
CA ALA A 124 35.45 -4.39 27.04
C ALA A 124 36.63 -5.39 27.14
N GLN A 125 36.40 -6.65 26.75
CA GLN A 125 37.47 -7.66 26.71
C GLN A 125 38.56 -7.32 25.69
N VAL A 126 38.19 -6.81 24.52
CA VAL A 126 39.16 -6.37 23.50
C VAL A 126 39.97 -5.19 24.03
N GLU A 127 39.34 -4.18 24.63
CA GLU A 127 40.02 -3.03 25.22
C GLU A 127 41.00 -3.45 26.33
N ASP A 128 40.62 -4.42 27.16
CA ASP A 128 41.51 -4.96 28.21
C ASP A 128 42.72 -5.67 27.63
N LEU A 129 42.53 -6.48 26.59
CA LEU A 129 43.61 -7.18 25.91
C LEU A 129 44.53 -6.21 25.17
N GLU A 130 43.98 -5.19 24.50
CA GLU A 130 44.76 -4.14 23.85
C GLU A 130 45.61 -3.37 24.86
N ARG A 131 45.06 -3.04 26.03
CA ARG A 131 45.80 -2.43 27.14
C ARG A 131 46.95 -3.31 27.61
N GLN A 132 46.71 -4.61 27.81
CA GLN A 132 47.75 -5.57 28.19
C GLN A 132 48.86 -5.66 27.13
N VAL A 133 48.50 -5.79 25.86
CA VAL A 133 49.46 -5.83 24.75
C VAL A 133 50.29 -4.56 24.70
N GLN A 134 49.67 -3.40 24.84
CA GLN A 134 50.38 -2.12 24.88
C GLN A 134 51.33 -2.02 26.08
N MET A 135 50.89 -2.46 27.25
CA MET A 135 51.72 -2.52 28.46
C MET A 135 52.95 -3.41 28.25
N TYR A 136 52.77 -4.63 27.75
CA TYR A 136 53.88 -5.53 27.46
C TYR A 136 54.83 -4.99 26.39
N ARG A 137 54.29 -4.39 25.31
CA ARG A 137 55.13 -3.73 24.29
C ARG A 137 55.98 -2.61 24.89
N ARG A 138 55.42 -1.80 25.80
CA ARG A 138 56.17 -0.75 26.51
C ARG A 138 57.24 -1.35 27.41
N HIS A 139 56.92 -2.39 28.19
CA HIS A 139 57.92 -3.04 29.05
C HIS A 139 59.07 -3.62 28.24
N ILE A 140 58.78 -4.32 27.15
CA ILE A 140 59.81 -4.86 26.25
C ILE A 140 60.67 -3.72 25.70
N GLY A 141 60.05 -2.65 25.16
CA GLY A 141 60.79 -1.50 24.65
C GLY A 141 61.70 -0.84 25.70
N ASN A 142 61.19 -0.65 26.92
CA ASN A 142 61.96 -0.07 28.02
C ASN A 142 63.10 -1.00 28.48
N SER A 143 62.91 -2.32 28.47
CA SER A 143 63.98 -3.29 28.76
C SER A 143 65.11 -3.22 27.72
N PHE A 144 64.78 -3.05 26.44
CA PHE A 144 65.78 -2.86 25.38
C PHE A 144 66.57 -1.54 25.53
N GLU A 145 65.94 -0.48 26.07
CA GLU A 145 66.64 0.78 26.37
C GLU A 145 67.56 0.68 27.59
N GLN A 146 67.20 -0.11 28.60
CA GLN A 146 68.03 -0.31 29.80
C GLN A 146 69.22 -1.25 29.57
N ASP A 147 69.09 -2.22 28.66
CA ASP A 147 70.15 -3.19 28.35
C ASP A 147 71.19 -2.67 27.34
N GLY A 148 71.06 -1.45 26.82
CA GLY A 148 72.12 -0.78 26.04
C GLY A 148 72.56 -1.51 24.77
N LEU A 149 71.77 -2.46 24.24
CA LEU A 149 72.08 -3.15 23.00
C LEU A 149 71.57 -2.33 21.81
N HIS A 150 72.45 -1.47 21.32
CA HIS A 150 72.31 -0.80 20.04
C HIS A 150 72.25 -1.84 18.92
N ILE A 151 71.04 -2.23 18.50
CA ILE A 151 70.85 -3.03 17.30
C ILE A 151 71.11 -2.10 16.11
N GLN A 152 72.25 -2.30 15.43
CA GLN A 152 72.50 -1.71 14.12
C GLN A 152 71.36 -2.13 13.19
N THR A 153 70.49 -1.18 12.86
CA THR A 153 69.50 -1.37 11.81
C THR A 153 70.23 -1.35 10.47
N PHE A 154 70.31 -2.51 9.81
CA PHE A 154 70.77 -2.58 8.43
C PHE A 154 69.68 -2.01 7.51
N PRO A 155 70.04 -1.16 6.52
CA PRO A 155 69.07 -0.55 5.63
C PRO A 155 68.42 -1.60 4.72
N PRO A 156 67.16 -1.38 4.31
CA PRO A 156 66.46 -2.29 3.42
C PRO A 156 67.06 -2.23 2.01
N ASN A 157 67.23 -3.40 1.38
CA ASN A 157 67.44 -3.55 -0.07
C ASN A 157 66.12 -3.40 -0.83
#